data_AF-A0A564T2W4-F1
#
_entry.id   AF-A0A564T2W4-F1
#
_cell.length_a   1.000
_cell.length_b   1.000
_cell.length_c   1.000
_cell.angle_alpha   90.00
_cell.angle_beta   90.00
_cell.angle_gamma   90.00
#
_symmetry.space_group_name_H-M   'P 1'
#
loop_
_entity.id
_entity.type
_entity.pdbx_description
1 polymer ?
#
loop_
_entity_poly.entity_id
_entity_poly.type
_entity_poly.pdbx_seq_one_letter_code
_entity_poly.pdbx_strand_id
1 'polypeptide(L)'
;MMENIVYYSDGRIDFLGTYATRTIRNKLRHDLWYTLGLNGSIKNDGTMLADTATELVKNRKDAYVAAEAMLEVLEEDGELSAEKVEEIISDMKSKDIWDEYIGVTMFVLRQGI
;
A
#
# COMPACT_ATOMS: atom_id res chain seq x y z
N MET A 1 -7.97 -7.23 4.44
CA MET A 1 -8.91 -6.69 3.43
C MET A 1 -8.18 -5.94 2.29
N MET A 2 -7.00 -6.42 1.84
CA MET A 2 -6.22 -5.85 0.71
C MET A 2 -5.69 -6.92 -0.26
N GLU A 3 -6.02 -8.19 -0.06
CA GLU A 3 -5.38 -9.35 -0.72
C GLU A 3 -5.67 -9.49 -2.22
N ASN A 4 -6.50 -8.62 -2.79
CA ASN A 4 -7.00 -8.76 -4.16
C ASN A 4 -6.67 -7.56 -5.07
N ILE A 5 -5.97 -6.54 -4.55
CA ILE A 5 -5.57 -5.33 -5.29
C ILE A 5 -4.07 -5.42 -5.61
N VAL A 6 -3.71 -5.18 -6.86
CA VAL A 6 -2.34 -5.08 -7.37
C VAL A 6 -1.98 -3.61 -7.46
N TYR A 7 -0.78 -3.25 -7.01
CA TYR A 7 -0.19 -1.92 -7.16
C TYR A 7 0.97 -2.00 -8.14
N TYR A 8 0.99 -1.09 -9.11
CA TYR A 8 2.07 -0.97 -10.09
C TYR A 8 2.99 0.19 -9.70
N SER A 9 4.26 0.10 -10.10
CA SER A 9 5.28 1.13 -9.86
C SER A 9 4.96 2.48 -10.52
N ASP A 10 4.09 2.49 -11.54
CA ASP A 10 3.58 3.72 -12.16
C ASP A 10 2.45 4.40 -11.37
N GLY A 11 2.11 3.86 -10.19
CA GLY A 11 1.08 4.38 -9.30
C GLY A 11 -0.33 3.86 -9.61
N ARG A 12 -0.52 3.02 -10.64
CA ARG A 12 -1.84 2.44 -10.96
C ARG A 12 -2.18 1.27 -10.05
N ILE A 13 -3.48 0.99 -9.94
CA ILE A 13 -4.00 -0.21 -9.27
C ILE A 13 -4.90 -1.03 -10.17
N ASP A 14 -4.99 -2.32 -9.90
CA ASP A 14 -5.89 -3.26 -10.56
C ASP A 14 -6.26 -4.41 -9.62
N PHE A 15 -7.08 -5.34 -10.09
CA PHE A 15 -7.43 -6.56 -9.36
C PHE A 15 -6.56 -7.73 -9.79
N LEU A 16 -6.23 -8.60 -8.82
CA LEU A 16 -5.52 -9.85 -9.07
C LEU A 16 -6.23 -10.71 -10.13
N GLY A 17 -5.45 -11.37 -10.98
CA GLY A 17 -5.98 -12.23 -12.05
C GLY A 17 -6.77 -13.45 -11.54
N THR A 18 -6.56 -13.84 -10.29
CA THR A 18 -7.28 -14.90 -9.58
C THR A 18 -8.53 -14.38 -8.84
N TYR A 19 -8.69 -13.07 -8.72
CA TYR A 19 -9.82 -12.49 -8.01
C TYR A 19 -11.08 -12.51 -8.88
N ALA A 20 -12.10 -13.20 -8.36
CA ALA A 20 -13.43 -13.35 -8.94
C ALA A 20 -13.45 -13.95 -10.36
N THR A 21 -14.66 -14.17 -10.88
CA THR A 21 -14.83 -14.56 -12.29
C THR A 21 -14.42 -13.40 -13.20
N ARG A 22 -14.02 -13.72 -14.44
CA ARG A 22 -13.64 -12.71 -15.44
C ARG A 22 -14.70 -11.62 -15.62
N THR A 23 -15.97 -12.00 -15.63
CA THR A 23 -17.09 -11.05 -15.78
C THR A 23 -17.17 -10.06 -14.62
N ILE A 24 -17.05 -10.54 -13.38
CA ILE A 24 -17.08 -9.67 -12.19
C ILE A 24 -15.84 -8.78 -12.18
N ARG A 25 -14.65 -9.34 -12.40
CA ARG A 25 -13.39 -8.59 -12.43
C ARG A 25 -13.42 -7.47 -13.47
N ASN A 26 -13.96 -7.73 -14.66
CA ASN A 26 -14.07 -6.71 -15.71
C ASN A 26 -15.00 -5.56 -15.29
N LYS A 27 -16.11 -5.84 -14.60
CA LYS A 27 -17.00 -4.79 -14.06
C LYS A 27 -16.28 -3.97 -13.00
N LEU A 28 -15.61 -4.63 -12.06
CA LEU A 28 -14.84 -3.94 -11.03
C LEU A 28 -13.72 -3.07 -11.61
N ARG A 29 -13.01 -3.58 -12.64
CA ARG A 29 -12.00 -2.79 -13.36
C ARG A 29 -12.61 -1.58 -14.05
N HIS A 30 -13.76 -1.75 -14.70
CA HIS A 30 -14.49 -0.64 -15.30
C HIS A 30 -14.84 0.42 -14.25
N ASP A 31 -15.38 0.02 -13.10
CA ASP A 31 -15.74 0.96 -12.03
C ASP A 31 -14.52 1.68 -11.46
N LEU A 32 -13.42 0.95 -11.25
CA LEU A 32 -12.16 1.52 -10.76
C LEU A 32 -11.61 2.60 -11.72
N TRP A 33 -11.72 2.36 -13.03
CA TRP A 33 -11.14 3.22 -14.06
C TRP A 33 -12.06 4.39 -14.42
N TYR A 34 -13.35 4.13 -14.64
CA TYR A 34 -14.26 5.08 -15.27
C TYR A 34 -15.32 5.64 -14.33
N THR A 35 -15.73 4.88 -13.31
CA THR A 35 -16.73 5.35 -12.33
C THR A 35 -16.06 6.12 -11.20
N LEU A 36 -14.99 5.57 -10.64
CA LEU A 36 -14.25 6.14 -9.51
C LEU A 36 -13.05 7.00 -9.94
N GLY A 37 -12.52 6.78 -11.15
CA GLY A 37 -11.38 7.53 -11.67
C GLY A 37 -10.08 7.32 -10.88
N LEU A 38 -9.92 6.18 -10.19
CA LEU A 38 -8.80 5.98 -9.26
C LEU A 38 -7.45 5.86 -9.98
N ASN A 39 -7.42 5.62 -11.29
CA ASN A 39 -6.21 5.55 -12.08
C ASN A 39 -6.03 6.80 -12.98
N GLY A 40 -6.65 7.91 -12.61
CA GLY A 40 -6.66 9.12 -13.44
C GLY A 40 -7.65 9.02 -14.60
N SER A 41 -7.60 10.02 -15.48
CA SER A 41 -8.32 9.99 -16.75
C SER A 41 -7.53 9.19 -17.77
N ILE A 42 -8.16 8.17 -18.36
CA ILE A 42 -7.50 7.19 -19.22
C ILE A 42 -8.21 7.17 -20.58
N LYS A 43 -7.45 7.12 -21.69
CA LYS A 43 -8.01 6.82 -23.01
C LYS A 43 -8.52 5.37 -23.06
N ASN A 44 -9.38 5.09 -24.03
CA ASN A 44 -9.87 3.73 -24.32
C ASN A 44 -8.73 2.73 -24.63
N ASP A 45 -7.54 3.21 -24.99
CA ASP A 45 -6.34 2.40 -25.24
C ASP A 45 -5.47 2.16 -23.98
N GLY A 46 -5.86 2.69 -22.81
CA GLY A 46 -5.11 2.54 -21.55
C GLY A 46 -4.03 3.61 -21.30
N THR A 47 -3.88 4.58 -22.22
CA THR A 47 -2.96 5.71 -22.04
C THR A 47 -3.52 6.70 -21.03
N MET A 48 -2.74 7.08 -20.02
CA MET A 48 -3.14 8.11 -19.06
C MET A 48 -3.10 9.49 -19.74
N LEU A 49 -4.21 10.22 -19.67
CA LEU A 49 -4.36 11.58 -20.21
C LEU A 49 -3.97 12.64 -19.19
N ALA A 50 -4.46 12.48 -17.96
CA ALA A 50 -4.25 13.40 -16.85
C ALA A 50 -4.54 12.66 -15.55
N ASP A 51 -3.86 13.03 -14.47
CA ASP A 51 -4.25 12.59 -13.13
C ASP A 51 -5.59 13.25 -12.74
N THR A 52 -6.25 12.71 -11.71
CA THR A 52 -7.40 13.40 -11.10
C THR A 52 -6.94 14.66 -10.37
N ALA A 53 -7.87 15.57 -10.07
CA ALA A 53 -7.57 16.76 -9.25
C ALA A 53 -6.98 16.43 -7.86
N THR A 54 -7.14 15.17 -7.42
CA THR A 54 -6.60 14.63 -6.17
C THR A 54 -5.20 14.04 -6.29
N GLU A 55 -4.58 14.05 -7.47
CA GLU A 55 -3.22 13.56 -7.75
C GLU A 55 -2.94 12.12 -7.22
N LEU A 56 -3.95 11.25 -7.26
CA LEU A 56 -3.88 9.94 -6.62
C LEU A 56 -2.85 9.02 -7.28
N VAL A 57 -2.70 9.09 -8.61
CA VAL A 57 -1.73 8.25 -9.34
C VAL A 57 -0.32 8.73 -9.05
N LYS A 58 -0.09 10.04 -9.16
CA LYS A 58 1.18 10.68 -8.83
C LYS A 58 1.61 10.38 -7.40
N ASN A 59 0.75 10.59 -6.41
CA ASN A 59 1.10 10.36 -5.01
C ASN A 59 1.50 8.90 -4.73
N ARG A 60 0.83 7.92 -5.37
CA ARG A 60 1.21 6.50 -5.24
C ARG A 60 2.54 6.20 -5.92
N LYS A 61 2.79 6.78 -7.10
CA LYS A 61 4.07 6.65 -7.80
C LYS A 61 5.21 7.24 -6.97
N ASP A 62 5.02 8.44 -6.43
CA ASP A 62 6.03 9.12 -5.62
C ASP A 62 6.32 8.32 -4.34
N ALA A 63 5.29 7.74 -3.71
CA ALA A 63 5.46 6.83 -2.57
C ALA A 63 6.24 5.55 -2.95
N TYR A 64 5.98 4.97 -4.13
CA TYR A 64 6.74 3.82 -4.63
C TYR A 64 8.21 4.17 -4.82
N VAL A 65 8.51 5.31 -5.46
CA VAL A 65 9.88 5.77 -5.70
C VAL A 65 10.61 6.06 -4.38
N ALA A 66 9.94 6.71 -3.43
CA ALA A 66 10.51 6.95 -2.11
C ALA A 66 10.82 5.65 -1.36
N ALA A 67 9.96 4.64 -1.49
CA ALA A 67 10.19 3.33 -0.90
C ALA A 67 11.38 2.60 -1.56
N GLU A 68 11.51 2.62 -2.89
CA GLU A 68 12.67 2.05 -3.58
C GLU A 68 13.97 2.73 -3.15
N ALA A 69 14.01 4.07 -3.12
CA ALA A 69 15.19 4.79 -2.66
C ALA A 69 15.56 4.46 -1.21
N MET A 70 14.56 4.27 -0.34
CA MET A 70 14.81 3.85 1.05
C MET A 70 15.39 2.43 1.12
N LEU A 71 14.86 1.50 0.31
CA LEU A 71 15.36 0.14 0.24
C LEU A 71 16.80 0.09 -0.28
N GLU A 72 17.14 0.87 -1.30
CA GLU A 72 18.52 0.97 -1.81
C GLU A 72 19.50 1.41 -0.71
N VAL A 73 19.14 2.44 0.07
CA VAL A 73 19.97 2.91 1.19
C VAL A 73 20.14 1.81 2.25
N LEU A 74 19.07 1.11 2.60
CA LEU A 74 19.14 0.00 3.56
C LEU A 74 19.98 -1.18 3.04
N GLU A 75 20.01 -1.40 1.73
CA GLU A 75 20.84 -2.44 1.12
C GLU A 75 22.32 -2.05 1.20
N GLU A 76 22.64 -0.80 0.85
CA GLU A 76 24.00 -0.25 0.95
C GLU A 76 24.53 -0.28 2.39
N ASP A 77 23.68 0.00 3.36
CA ASP A 77 24.01 -0.02 4.79
C ASP A 77 24.05 -1.45 5.38
N GLY A 78 23.64 -2.47 4.62
CA GLY A 78 23.58 -3.87 5.09
C GLY A 78 22.45 -4.15 6.08
N GLU A 79 21.44 -3.30 6.10
CA GLU A 79 20.29 -3.32 7.01
C GLU A 79 19.10 -4.14 6.43
N LEU A 80 19.19 -4.56 5.17
CA LEU A 80 18.20 -5.43 4.49
C LEU A 80 18.46 -6.93 4.75
N SER A 81 18.55 -7.33 6.02
CA SER A 81 18.78 -8.73 6.41
C SER A 81 17.69 -9.24 7.35
N ALA A 82 17.43 -10.56 7.32
CA ALA A 82 16.46 -11.18 8.23
C ALA A 82 16.89 -11.03 9.69
N GLU A 83 18.20 -11.14 9.94
CA GLU A 83 18.81 -10.96 11.25
C GLU A 83 18.58 -9.54 11.78
N LYS A 84 18.73 -8.51 10.93
CA LYS A 84 18.47 -7.12 11.32
C LYS A 84 17.01 -6.87 11.63
N VAL A 85 16.10 -7.45 10.86
CA VAL A 85 14.66 -7.39 11.13
C VAL A 85 14.33 -8.06 12.48
N GLU A 86 14.93 -9.22 12.76
CA GLU A 86 14.76 -9.91 14.05
C GLU A 86 15.32 -9.10 15.22
N GLU A 87 16.48 -8.46 15.06
CA GLU A 87 17.07 -7.55 16.02
C GLU A 87 16.13 -6.38 16.33
N ILE A 88 15.61 -5.69 15.31
CA ILE A 88 14.67 -4.58 15.46
C ILE A 88 13.39 -5.04 16.19
N ILE A 89 12.82 -6.18 15.80
CA ILE A 89 11.62 -6.74 16.46
C ILE A 89 11.91 -7.07 17.93
N SER A 90 13.07 -7.67 18.22
CA SER A 90 13.48 -7.99 19.59
C SER A 90 13.64 -6.72 20.42
N ASP A 91 14.31 -5.70 19.88
CA ASP A 91 14.51 -4.42 20.54
C ASP A 91 13.18 -3.73 20.83
N MET A 92 12.28 -3.67 19.84
CA MET A 92 10.93 -3.13 20.03
C MET A 92 10.14 -3.87 21.12
N LYS A 93 10.20 -5.21 21.16
CA LYS A 93 9.53 -6.02 22.18
C LYS A 93 10.18 -5.91 23.56
N SER A 94 11.46 -5.59 23.63
CA SER A 94 12.20 -5.43 24.88
C SER A 94 11.89 -4.11 25.59
N LYS A 95 11.34 -3.12 24.86
CA LYS A 95 10.89 -1.85 25.42
C LYS A 95 9.65 -2.07 26.29
N ASP A 96 9.74 -1.61 27.53
CA ASP A 96 8.64 -1.63 28.51
C ASP A 96 7.49 -0.67 28.10
N ILE A 97 7.82 0.38 27.34
CA ILE A 97 6.89 1.33 26.73
C ILE A 97 7.21 1.43 25.26
N TRP A 98 6.24 1.16 24.40
CA TRP A 98 6.43 1.29 22.96
C TRP A 98 6.19 2.75 22.57
N ASP A 99 7.17 3.35 21.89
CA ASP A 99 7.16 4.78 21.53
C ASP A 99 5.91 5.15 20.71
N GLU A 100 5.41 4.22 19.90
CA GLU A 100 4.21 4.35 19.07
C GLU A 100 2.91 4.49 19.89
N TYR A 101 2.92 4.10 21.17
CA TYR A 101 1.79 4.25 22.09
C TYR A 101 1.97 5.38 23.10
N ILE A 102 3.05 6.18 23.01
CA ILE A 102 3.21 7.35 23.88
C ILE A 102 2.07 8.35 23.59
N GLY A 103 1.24 8.60 24.60
CA GLY A 103 0.07 9.48 24.51
C GLY A 103 -1.22 8.81 24.03
N VAL A 104 -1.19 7.49 23.76
CA VAL A 104 -2.40 6.74 23.36
C VAL A 104 -3.09 6.16 24.60
N THR A 105 -4.37 6.49 24.80
CA THR A 105 -5.19 5.86 25.85
C THR A 105 -5.83 4.59 25.29
N MET A 106 -5.34 3.42 25.70
CA MET A 106 -5.97 2.14 25.36
C MET A 106 -7.18 1.86 26.24
N PHE A 107 -8.36 1.77 25.64
CA PHE A 107 -9.58 1.30 26.30
C PHE A 107 -9.73 -0.20 26.07
N VAL A 108 -9.48 -1.01 27.10
CA VAL A 108 -9.74 -2.46 27.04
C VAL A 108 -11.19 -2.71 27.43
N LEU A 109 -12.02 -3.08 26.45
CA LEU A 109 -13.38 -3.57 26.71
C LEU A 109 -13.28 -4.96 27.32
N ARG A 110 -13.63 -5.08 28.60
CA ARG A 110 -13.74 -6.36 29.29
C ARG A 110 -14.88 -7.15 28.66
N GLN A 111 -14.59 -8.32 28.08
CA GLN A 111 -15.66 -9.26 27.71
C GLN A 111 -16.41 -9.64 28.99
N GLY A 112 -17.72 -9.43 28.98
CA GLY A 112 -18.62 -9.71 30.09
C GLY A 112 -18.58 -11.20 30.48
N ILE A 113 -18.75 -11.43 31.78
CA ILE A 113 -18.91 -12.75 32.42
C ILE A 113 -20.14 -13.46 31.85
#